data_AF-A0A970QPX0-F1
#
_entry.id   AF-A0A970QPX0-F1
#
_cell.length_a   1.000
_cell.length_b   1.000
_cell.length_c   1.000
_cell.angle_alpha   90.00
_cell.angle_beta   90.00
_cell.angle_gamma   90.00
#
_symmetry.space_group_name_H-M   'P 1'
#
loop_
_entity.id
_entity.type
_entity.pdbx_description
1 polymer ?
#
loop_
_entity_poly.entity_id
_entity_poly.type
_entity_poly.pdbx_seq_one_letter_code
_entity_poly.pdbx_strand_id
1 'polypeptide(L)'
;MDNKKKIKLNRCLKAVIFTLLWSIIIIKLFKVDIELKILENVFPEMWDILLFRIFIYAVPFLIVCYTIGIKSFFINLLYFVRFPFYLVFWIIPKVLLWDIPRYFLMKKYWIMMYSYVGSIIRNLLRLRYKFFKIALFICGLVLVITTDIKPVLYIVLASQLFLLIVLIIEKFKIAFSPITFFTMGEEYSTSKDAEVEKDELFRLIPVLKNTEIVDNQNGIKIKQLKNIEFIVLVKSLLAFLSLRLKDFLSRRTYIILFFFKVLVAFVFAWILLTLMNYVVYKISYSEYSFQVQPQFHIFIFYTFHSMLHGSIHDIIPSGTLANIINIIAPCISLLISGILLTVFISVKSDQYQENIKEVIEFTNMLLKGIDEALNENYKLTIDEANTLLESRETIKCRIIKEINKIM
;
A
#
# COMPACT_ATOMS: atom_id res chain seq x y z
N MET A 1 24.90 16.86 28.34
CA MET A 1 23.94 16.25 27.40
C MET A 1 24.07 14.73 27.49
N ASP A 2 23.01 14.04 27.91
CA ASP A 2 23.02 12.60 28.20
C ASP A 2 23.73 11.76 27.12
N ASN A 3 24.61 10.84 27.52
CA ASN A 3 25.37 9.99 26.61
C ASN A 3 24.45 9.26 25.61
N LYS A 4 23.22 8.90 26.04
CA LYS A 4 22.16 8.33 25.18
C LYS A 4 21.71 9.27 24.06
N LYS A 5 21.54 10.58 24.33
CA LYS A 5 21.17 11.57 23.30
C LYS A 5 22.27 11.73 22.26
N LYS A 6 23.54 11.75 22.69
CA LYS A 6 24.71 11.84 21.79
C LYS A 6 24.82 10.62 20.86
N ILE A 7 24.62 9.42 21.40
CA ILE A 7 24.61 8.17 20.62
C ILE A 7 23.45 8.17 19.59
N LYS A 8 22.25 8.60 19.99
CA LYS A 8 21.08 8.67 19.10
C LYS A 8 21.29 9.67 17.96
N LEU A 9 21.85 10.85 18.27
CA LEU A 9 22.17 11.87 17.27
C LEU A 9 23.19 11.36 16.26
N ASN A 10 24.29 10.74 16.72
CA ASN A 10 25.30 10.16 15.83
C ASN A 10 24.73 9.08 14.90
N ARG A 11 23.83 8.22 15.39
CA ARG A 11 23.17 7.20 14.54
C ARG A 11 22.27 7.83 13.49
N CYS A 12 21.51 8.87 13.85
CA CYS A 12 20.66 9.60 12.91
C CYS A 12 21.48 10.30 11.84
N LEU A 13 22.56 11.00 12.24
CA LEU A 13 23.45 11.71 11.34
C LEU A 13 24.15 10.74 10.37
N LYS A 14 24.62 9.58 10.86
CA LYS A 14 25.13 8.50 10.00
C LYS A 14 24.10 7.99 9.01
N ALA A 15 22.85 7.75 9.45
CA ALA A 15 21.79 7.29 8.55
C ALA A 15 21.47 8.31 7.45
N VAL A 16 21.46 9.61 7.78
CA VAL A 16 21.26 10.69 6.79
C VAL A 16 22.41 10.73 5.80
N ILE A 17 23.66 10.70 6.26
CA ILE A 17 24.85 10.67 5.40
C ILE A 17 24.83 9.43 4.50
N PHE A 18 24.55 8.24 5.04
CA PHE A 18 24.52 7.01 4.24
C PHE A 18 23.37 6.99 3.24
N THR A 19 22.21 7.54 3.60
CA THR A 19 21.09 7.70 2.65
C THR A 19 21.49 8.63 1.51
N LEU A 20 22.07 9.80 1.82
CA LEU A 20 22.54 10.76 0.81
C LEU A 20 23.60 10.13 -0.11
N LEU A 21 24.60 9.46 0.44
CA LEU A 21 25.65 8.79 -0.33
C LEU A 21 25.08 7.68 -1.23
N TRP A 22 24.19 6.84 -0.71
CA TRP A 22 23.53 5.82 -1.53
C TRP A 22 22.62 6.40 -2.59
N SER A 23 21.90 7.50 -2.30
CA SER A 23 21.14 8.23 -3.31
C SER A 23 22.05 8.72 -4.44
N ILE A 24 23.22 9.30 -4.13
CA ILE A 24 24.20 9.73 -5.14
C ILE A 24 24.71 8.54 -5.96
N ILE A 25 25.06 7.42 -5.30
CA ILE A 25 25.53 6.19 -5.97
C ILE A 25 24.44 5.63 -6.90
N ILE A 26 23.19 5.58 -6.45
CA ILE A 26 22.05 5.10 -7.24
C ILE A 26 21.83 6.04 -8.43
N ILE A 27 21.81 7.35 -8.22
CA ILE A 27 21.65 8.34 -9.30
C ILE A 27 22.73 8.15 -10.38
N LYS A 28 23.98 7.91 -9.98
CA LYS A 28 25.09 7.60 -10.89
C LYS A 28 24.92 6.27 -11.63
N LEU A 29 24.53 5.20 -10.94
CA LEU A 29 24.30 3.89 -11.53
C LEU A 29 23.20 3.90 -12.59
N PHE A 30 22.18 4.74 -12.43
CA PHE A 30 20.97 4.76 -13.25
C PHE A 30 20.96 5.83 -14.37
N LYS A 31 22.13 6.25 -14.88
CA LYS A 31 22.28 6.82 -16.25
C LYS A 31 22.25 8.35 -16.43
N VAL A 32 22.75 9.14 -15.48
CA VAL A 32 23.18 10.51 -15.79
C VAL A 32 24.50 10.79 -15.09
N ASP A 33 25.59 10.96 -15.84
CA ASP A 33 26.77 11.66 -15.32
C ASP A 33 26.40 13.14 -15.18
N ILE A 34 25.61 13.44 -14.14
CA ILE A 34 25.16 14.80 -13.80
C ILE A 34 26.39 15.72 -13.70
N GLU A 35 27.50 15.16 -13.24
CA GLU A 35 28.77 15.85 -13.13
C GLU A 35 29.42 16.17 -14.47
N LEU A 36 29.34 15.29 -15.47
CA LEU A 36 29.78 15.62 -16.83
C LEU A 36 28.97 16.79 -17.37
N LYS A 37 27.64 16.75 -17.21
CA LYS A 37 26.77 17.85 -17.66
C LYS A 37 27.00 19.16 -16.92
N ILE A 38 27.24 19.12 -15.61
CA ILE A 38 27.54 20.32 -14.84
C ILE A 38 28.93 20.85 -15.23
N LEU A 39 29.93 19.99 -15.42
CA LEU A 39 31.24 20.44 -15.88
C LEU A 39 31.18 21.02 -17.30
N GLU A 40 30.50 20.35 -18.22
CA GLU A 40 30.31 20.83 -19.59
C GLU A 40 29.61 22.18 -19.65
N ASN A 41 28.59 22.41 -18.80
CA ASN A 41 27.82 23.65 -18.82
C ASN A 41 28.42 24.78 -17.98
N VAL A 42 29.11 24.48 -16.88
CA VAL A 42 29.58 25.50 -15.92
C VAL A 42 31.09 25.73 -16.01
N PHE A 43 31.88 24.69 -16.30
CA PHE A 43 33.34 24.75 -16.30
C PHE A 43 33.98 23.93 -17.46
N PRO A 44 33.72 24.32 -18.72
CA PRO A 44 34.18 23.57 -19.90
C PRO A 44 35.71 23.55 -20.05
N GLU A 45 36.45 24.41 -19.35
CA GLU A 45 37.92 24.41 -19.38
C GLU A 45 38.54 23.37 -18.42
N MET A 46 37.74 22.82 -17.49
CA MET A 46 38.24 21.92 -16.44
C MET A 46 38.07 20.43 -16.79
N TRP A 47 38.06 20.06 -18.06
CA TRP A 47 37.89 18.66 -18.49
C TRP A 47 38.93 17.72 -17.86
N ASP A 48 40.14 18.21 -17.62
CA ASP A 48 41.21 17.45 -16.96
C ASP A 48 40.86 17.06 -15.52
N ILE A 49 39.94 17.77 -14.86
CA ILE A 49 39.44 17.41 -13.52
C ILE A 49 38.63 16.11 -13.55
N LEU A 50 38.10 15.70 -14.71
CA LEU A 50 37.40 14.42 -14.85
C LEU A 50 38.32 13.22 -14.66
N LEU A 51 39.63 13.35 -14.93
CA LEU A 51 40.62 12.32 -14.59
C LEU A 51 40.70 12.10 -13.07
N PHE A 52 40.36 13.12 -12.28
CA PHE A 52 40.35 13.07 -10.83
C PHE A 52 38.96 12.77 -10.23
N ARG A 53 37.99 12.27 -11.02
CA ARG A 53 36.64 11.87 -10.52
C ARG A 53 36.70 11.01 -9.27
N ILE A 54 37.63 10.06 -9.23
CA ILE A 54 37.82 9.18 -8.07
C ILE A 54 38.15 10.01 -6.82
N PHE A 55 38.97 11.06 -6.93
CA PHE A 55 39.33 11.94 -5.82
C PHE A 55 38.16 12.80 -5.33
N ILE A 56 37.28 13.24 -6.23
CA ILE A 56 36.09 14.02 -5.86
C ILE A 56 35.16 13.23 -4.92
N TYR A 57 35.02 11.90 -5.09
CA TYR A 57 34.28 11.08 -4.11
C TYR A 57 35.16 10.53 -3.00
N ALA A 58 36.42 10.22 -3.29
CA ALA A 58 37.33 9.67 -2.31
C ALA A 58 37.63 10.68 -1.22
N VAL A 59 37.71 11.99 -1.50
CA VAL A 59 38.01 13.01 -0.48
C VAL A 59 36.86 13.15 0.55
N PRO A 60 35.58 13.37 0.17
CA PRO A 60 34.47 13.35 1.11
C PRO A 60 34.34 12.01 1.84
N PHE A 61 34.54 10.90 1.12
CA PHE A 61 34.52 9.58 1.71
C PHE A 61 35.63 9.43 2.76
N LEU A 62 36.87 9.83 2.45
CA LEU A 62 38.01 9.79 3.36
C LEU A 62 37.85 10.74 4.55
N ILE A 63 37.26 11.92 4.37
CA ILE A 63 36.93 12.85 5.46
C ILE A 63 35.91 12.20 6.41
N VAL A 64 34.86 11.57 5.86
CA VAL A 64 33.88 10.81 6.66
C VAL A 64 34.56 9.62 7.36
N CYS A 65 35.52 8.95 6.71
CA CYS A 65 36.23 7.82 7.30
C CYS A 65 37.21 8.26 8.39
N TYR A 66 37.93 9.36 8.18
CA TYR A 66 38.86 9.95 9.14
C TYR A 66 38.14 10.41 10.40
N THR A 67 37.01 11.10 10.25
CA THR A 67 36.18 11.55 11.38
C THR A 67 35.59 10.40 12.21
N ILE A 68 35.51 9.19 11.66
CA ILE A 68 34.95 8.00 12.32
C ILE A 68 36.03 7.09 12.96
N GLY A 69 37.30 7.23 12.54
CA GLY A 69 38.46 6.50 13.07
C GLY A 69 38.68 5.10 12.47
N ILE A 70 39.95 4.74 12.25
CA ILE A 70 40.41 3.53 11.52
C ILE A 70 39.92 2.21 12.12
N LYS A 71 39.93 2.05 13.45
CA LYS A 71 39.45 0.80 14.09
C LYS A 71 37.96 0.56 13.87
N SER A 72 37.20 1.63 13.65
CA SER A 72 35.77 1.57 13.36
C SER A 72 35.48 1.51 11.86
N PHE A 73 36.48 1.75 10.99
CA PHE A 73 36.26 1.92 9.55
C PHE A 73 35.61 0.70 8.91
N PHE A 74 36.19 -0.50 9.09
CA PHE A 74 35.63 -1.73 8.51
C PHE A 74 34.21 -2.04 8.98
N ILE A 75 33.91 -1.76 10.25
CA ILE A 75 32.55 -1.94 10.79
C ILE A 75 31.57 -0.95 10.16
N ASN A 76 31.97 0.31 9.99
CA ASN A 76 31.13 1.33 9.36
C ASN A 76 31.01 1.12 7.83
N LEU A 77 32.04 0.61 7.16
CA LEU A 77 31.99 0.23 5.75
C LEU A 77 31.01 -0.92 5.53
N LEU A 78 31.10 -1.98 6.35
CA LEU A 78 30.15 -3.09 6.28
C LEU A 78 28.73 -2.62 6.58
N TYR A 79 28.56 -1.73 7.55
CA TYR A 79 27.27 -1.11 7.85
C TYR A 79 26.75 -0.26 6.69
N PHE A 80 27.63 0.51 6.02
CA PHE A 80 27.30 1.30 4.84
C PHE A 80 26.86 0.42 3.66
N VAL A 81 27.57 -0.66 3.36
CA VAL A 81 27.21 -1.61 2.29
C VAL A 81 25.88 -2.31 2.58
N ARG A 82 25.63 -2.64 3.85
CA ARG A 82 24.36 -3.23 4.31
C ARG A 82 23.22 -2.21 4.41
N PHE A 83 23.50 -0.91 4.34
CA PHE A 83 22.51 0.14 4.56
C PHE A 83 21.30 0.10 3.62
N PRO A 84 21.44 -0.05 2.28
CA PRO A 84 20.28 -0.13 1.39
C PRO A 84 19.41 -1.36 1.70
N PHE A 85 20.03 -2.49 2.03
CA PHE A 85 19.32 -3.69 2.48
C PHE A 85 18.61 -3.43 3.82
N TYR A 86 19.26 -2.78 4.78
CA TYR A 86 18.64 -2.38 6.05
C TYR A 86 17.45 -1.44 5.82
N LEU A 87 17.57 -0.48 4.91
CA LEU A 87 16.48 0.45 4.62
C LEU A 87 15.28 -0.28 4.01
N VAL A 88 15.51 -1.13 3.00
CA VAL A 88 14.46 -1.84 2.28
C VAL A 88 13.82 -2.96 3.12
N PHE A 89 14.62 -3.76 3.83
CA PHE A 89 14.12 -4.92 4.57
C PHE A 89 13.75 -4.62 6.03
N TRP A 90 14.25 -3.53 6.62
CA TRP A 90 13.98 -3.20 8.03
C TRP A 90 13.22 -1.89 8.22
N ILE A 91 13.73 -0.78 7.68
CA ILE A 91 13.10 0.54 7.90
C ILE A 91 11.73 0.60 7.25
N ILE A 92 11.62 0.26 5.95
CA ILE A 92 10.34 0.33 5.23
C ILE A 92 9.30 -0.59 5.89
N PRO A 93 9.56 -1.88 6.15
CA PRO A 93 8.60 -2.74 6.83
C PRO A 93 8.27 -2.28 8.24
N LYS A 94 9.24 -1.74 9.00
CA LYS A 94 8.97 -1.20 10.33
C LYS A 94 8.04 0.02 10.27
N VAL A 95 8.32 0.98 9.39
CA VAL A 95 7.49 2.19 9.27
C VAL A 95 6.09 1.81 8.82
N LEU A 96 6.00 0.92 7.83
CA LEU A 96 4.74 0.47 7.24
C LEU A 96 3.94 -0.40 8.23
N LEU A 97 4.54 -1.43 8.82
CA LEU A 97 3.83 -2.37 9.70
C LEU A 97 3.65 -1.86 11.14
N TRP A 98 4.46 -0.92 11.62
CA TRP A 98 4.43 -0.50 13.03
C TRP A 98 4.17 0.99 13.22
N ASP A 99 4.98 1.86 12.63
CA ASP A 99 4.92 3.29 12.95
C ASP A 99 3.64 3.96 12.40
N ILE A 100 3.20 3.59 11.19
CA ILE A 100 1.94 4.08 10.60
C ILE A 100 0.71 3.59 11.39
N PRO A 101 0.54 2.27 11.67
CA PRO A 101 -0.55 1.80 12.52
C PRO A 101 -0.55 2.43 13.90
N ARG A 102 0.62 2.55 14.53
CA ARG A 102 0.76 3.21 15.83
C ARG A 102 0.31 4.66 15.77
N TYR A 103 0.68 5.40 14.72
CA TYR A 103 0.24 6.78 14.54
C TYR A 103 -1.29 6.88 14.43
N PHE A 104 -1.92 6.00 13.63
CA PHE A 104 -3.38 5.97 13.50
C PHE A 104 -4.07 5.59 14.80
N LEU A 105 -3.51 4.64 15.56
CA LEU A 105 -3.98 4.27 16.90
C LEU A 105 -3.90 5.45 17.87
N MET A 106 -2.75 6.13 17.94
CA MET A 106 -2.55 7.27 18.86
C MET A 106 -3.46 8.45 18.55
N LYS A 107 -3.77 8.68 17.26
CA LYS A 107 -4.69 9.73 16.82
C LYS A 107 -6.15 9.30 16.78
N LYS A 108 -6.46 8.06 17.20
CA LYS A 108 -7.81 7.47 17.18
C LYS A 108 -8.45 7.48 15.78
N TYR A 109 -7.64 7.37 14.72
CA TYR A 109 -8.10 7.21 13.33
C TYR A 109 -8.36 5.74 13.00
N TRP A 110 -9.24 5.10 13.79
CA TRP A 110 -9.55 3.67 13.72
C TRP A 110 -9.97 3.20 12.32
N ILE A 111 -10.70 4.04 11.60
CA ILE A 111 -11.14 3.80 10.22
C ILE A 111 -9.95 3.65 9.27
N MET A 112 -9.01 4.61 9.32
CA MET A 112 -7.82 4.55 8.47
C MET A 112 -7.00 3.32 8.82
N MET A 113 -6.91 2.98 10.10
CA MET A 113 -6.26 1.75 10.55
C MET A 113 -6.92 0.51 9.97
N TYR A 114 -8.25 0.38 10.00
CA TYR A 114 -8.95 -0.78 9.45
C TYR A 114 -8.73 -0.90 7.93
N SER A 115 -8.89 0.21 7.21
CA SER A 115 -8.61 0.22 5.76
C SER A 115 -7.16 -0.11 5.45
N TYR A 116 -6.24 0.36 6.29
CA TYR A 116 -4.80 0.12 6.17
C TYR A 116 -4.45 -1.34 6.41
N VAL A 117 -4.93 -1.94 7.51
CA VAL A 117 -4.75 -3.35 7.85
C VAL A 117 -5.39 -4.23 6.78
N GLY A 118 -6.62 -3.92 6.36
CA GLY A 118 -7.29 -4.63 5.27
C GLY A 118 -6.55 -4.50 3.93
N SER A 119 -5.90 -3.35 3.68
CA SER A 119 -5.01 -3.18 2.53
C SER A 119 -3.77 -4.08 2.67
N ILE A 120 -3.11 -4.12 3.83
CA ILE A 120 -1.96 -5.00 4.08
C ILE A 120 -2.34 -6.47 3.89
N ILE A 121 -3.41 -6.95 4.53
CA ILE A 121 -3.86 -8.34 4.43
C ILE A 121 -4.15 -8.69 2.97
N ARG A 122 -4.90 -7.85 2.25
CA ARG A 122 -5.18 -8.10 0.83
C ARG A 122 -3.93 -8.03 -0.04
N ASN A 123 -2.97 -7.17 0.29
CA ASN A 123 -1.68 -7.10 -0.39
C ASN A 123 -0.86 -8.38 -0.17
N LEU A 124 -0.89 -8.94 1.04
CA LEU A 124 -0.23 -10.20 1.40
C LEU A 124 -0.90 -11.41 0.73
N LEU A 125 -2.23 -11.48 0.74
CA LEU A 125 -2.98 -12.56 0.07
C LEU A 125 -2.74 -12.59 -1.44
N ARG A 126 -2.53 -11.41 -2.06
CA ARG A 126 -2.23 -11.29 -3.50
C ARG A 126 -0.74 -11.04 -3.78
N LEU A 127 0.15 -11.37 -2.84
CA LEU A 127 1.56 -11.05 -2.94
C LEU A 127 2.21 -11.66 -4.18
N ARG A 128 1.90 -12.92 -4.52
CA ARG A 128 2.46 -13.61 -5.70
C ARG A 128 2.20 -12.83 -6.99
N TYR A 129 0.96 -12.40 -7.19
CA TYR A 129 0.57 -11.64 -8.38
C TYR A 129 1.18 -10.23 -8.41
N LYS A 130 1.22 -9.55 -7.26
CA LYS A 130 1.86 -8.23 -7.17
C LYS A 130 3.36 -8.29 -7.39
N PHE A 131 4.01 -9.31 -6.84
CA PHE A 131 5.42 -9.57 -7.04
C PHE A 131 5.72 -9.80 -8.51
N PHE A 132 4.90 -10.60 -9.21
CA PHE A 132 5.03 -10.78 -10.65
C PHE A 132 4.93 -9.45 -11.42
N LYS A 133 3.94 -8.59 -11.11
CA LYS A 133 3.80 -7.27 -11.76
C LYS A 133 4.99 -6.35 -11.50
N ILE A 134 5.46 -6.30 -10.25
CA ILE A 134 6.61 -5.47 -9.85
C ILE A 134 7.88 -6.00 -10.51
N ALA A 135 8.10 -7.31 -10.54
CA ALA A 135 9.23 -7.94 -11.20
C ALA A 135 9.21 -7.65 -12.71
N LEU A 136 8.06 -7.82 -13.37
CA LEU A 136 7.91 -7.53 -14.80
C LEU A 136 8.18 -6.05 -15.10
N PHE A 137 7.68 -5.14 -14.26
CA PHE A 137 7.95 -3.71 -14.38
C PHE A 137 9.44 -3.37 -14.22
N ILE A 138 10.09 -3.89 -13.16
CA ILE A 138 11.52 -3.65 -12.89
C ILE A 138 12.39 -4.26 -13.99
N CYS A 139 12.13 -5.50 -14.41
CA CYS A 139 12.85 -6.14 -15.52
C CYS A 139 12.69 -5.33 -16.80
N GLY A 140 11.47 -4.87 -17.10
CA GLY A 140 11.21 -3.97 -18.22
C GLY A 140 12.07 -2.71 -18.12
N LEU A 141 12.00 -1.98 -17.01
CA LEU A 141 12.76 -0.76 -16.77
C LEU A 141 14.28 -0.96 -16.94
N VAL A 142 14.84 -2.02 -16.36
CA VAL A 142 16.26 -2.37 -16.49
C VAL A 142 16.60 -2.63 -17.95
N LEU A 143 15.83 -3.47 -18.64
CA LEU A 143 16.07 -3.80 -20.05
C LEU A 143 16.01 -2.55 -20.95
N VAL A 144 15.01 -1.67 -20.77
CA VAL A 144 14.94 -0.39 -21.52
C VAL A 144 16.22 0.43 -21.35
N ILE A 145 16.76 0.47 -20.14
CA ILE A 145 17.95 1.26 -19.81
C ILE A 145 19.21 0.64 -20.41
N THR A 146 19.36 -0.69 -20.34
CA THR A 146 20.62 -1.39 -20.61
C THR A 146 20.76 -1.97 -22.02
N THR A 147 19.67 -2.28 -22.73
CA THR A 147 19.73 -2.99 -24.03
C THR A 147 19.28 -2.13 -25.20
N ASP A 148 19.99 -2.21 -26.31
CA ASP A 148 19.62 -1.59 -27.59
C ASP A 148 19.13 -2.63 -28.63
N ILE A 149 18.94 -3.88 -28.20
CA ILE A 149 18.52 -4.99 -29.06
C ILE A 149 17.02 -4.88 -29.37
N LYS A 150 16.68 -4.56 -30.63
CA LYS A 150 15.29 -4.30 -31.06
C LYS A 150 14.28 -5.41 -30.68
N PRO A 151 14.53 -6.71 -30.91
CA PRO A 151 13.61 -7.77 -30.47
C PRO A 151 13.28 -7.73 -28.97
N VAL A 152 14.29 -7.48 -28.13
CA VAL A 152 14.09 -7.39 -26.68
C VAL A 152 13.23 -6.18 -26.33
N LEU A 153 13.45 -5.05 -27.01
CA LEU A 153 12.66 -3.83 -26.81
C LEU A 153 11.18 -4.03 -27.20
N TYR A 154 10.87 -4.79 -28.25
CA TYR A 154 9.47 -5.14 -28.57
C TYR A 154 8.82 -5.99 -27.47
N ILE A 155 9.54 -6.96 -26.90
CA ILE A 155 9.05 -7.75 -25.76
C ILE A 155 8.79 -6.85 -24.56
N VAL A 156 9.68 -5.90 -24.29
CA VAL A 156 9.49 -4.92 -23.22
C VAL A 156 8.26 -4.05 -23.49
N LEU A 157 8.09 -3.52 -24.70
CA LEU A 157 6.92 -2.73 -25.09
C LEU A 157 5.62 -3.49 -24.85
N ALA A 158 5.55 -4.76 -25.29
CA ALA A 158 4.40 -5.63 -25.09
C ALA A 158 4.14 -5.89 -23.59
N SER A 159 5.19 -6.10 -22.79
CA SER A 159 5.06 -6.29 -21.34
C SER A 159 4.53 -5.04 -20.61
N GLN A 160 4.96 -3.84 -21.01
CA GLN A 160 4.46 -2.59 -20.43
C GLN A 160 3.00 -2.33 -20.82
N LEU A 161 2.63 -2.63 -22.07
CA LEU A 161 1.24 -2.57 -22.51
C LEU A 161 0.35 -3.55 -21.73
N PHE A 162 0.82 -4.78 -21.51
CA PHE A 162 0.12 -5.75 -20.67
C PHE A 162 -0.09 -5.23 -19.24
N LEU A 163 0.95 -4.66 -18.62
CA LEU A 163 0.85 -4.06 -17.29
C LEU A 163 -0.14 -2.89 -17.25
N LEU A 164 -0.18 -2.06 -18.30
CA LEU A 164 -1.11 -0.94 -18.42
C LEU A 164 -2.56 -1.43 -18.52
N ILE A 165 -2.83 -2.44 -19.37
CA ILE A 165 -4.16 -3.04 -19.50
C ILE A 165 -4.62 -3.65 -18.17
N VAL A 166 -3.74 -4.42 -17.51
CA VAL A 166 -4.02 -5.00 -16.20
C VAL A 166 -4.34 -3.92 -15.17
N LEU A 167 -3.56 -2.82 -15.14
CA LEU A 167 -3.80 -1.69 -14.25
C LEU A 167 -5.21 -1.12 -14.47
N ILE A 168 -5.59 -0.85 -15.72
CA ILE A 168 -6.89 -0.27 -16.07
C ILE A 168 -8.02 -1.22 -15.66
N ILE A 169 -7.93 -2.51 -16.03
CA ILE A 169 -8.95 -3.52 -15.68
C ILE A 169 -9.10 -3.62 -14.16
N GLU A 170 -8.01 -3.63 -13.40
CA GLU A 170 -8.08 -3.67 -11.94
C GLU A 170 -8.77 -2.42 -11.37
N LYS A 171 -8.46 -1.22 -11.86
CA LYS A 171 -9.07 0.01 -11.36
C LYS A 171 -10.51 0.14 -11.78
N PHE A 172 -10.84 -0.25 -13.00
CA PHE A 172 -12.21 -0.31 -13.48
C PHE A 172 -13.02 -1.30 -12.64
N LYS A 173 -12.53 -2.52 -12.42
CA LYS A 173 -13.18 -3.50 -11.54
C LYS A 173 -13.39 -2.93 -10.14
N ILE A 174 -12.41 -2.23 -9.56
CA ILE A 174 -12.56 -1.64 -8.22
C ILE A 174 -13.58 -0.48 -8.20
N ALA A 175 -13.68 0.29 -9.28
CA ALA A 175 -14.60 1.43 -9.38
C ALA A 175 -16.06 0.99 -9.55
N PHE A 176 -16.29 -0.11 -10.28
CA PHE A 176 -17.62 -0.64 -10.55
C PHE A 176 -18.01 -1.82 -9.66
N SER A 177 -17.06 -2.45 -8.95
CA SER A 177 -17.43 -3.48 -7.99
C SER A 177 -18.14 -2.83 -6.81
N PRO A 178 -19.27 -3.40 -6.35
CA PRO A 178 -19.75 -3.12 -5.00
C PRO A 178 -18.62 -3.42 -4.02
N ILE A 179 -18.64 -2.77 -2.85
CA ILE A 179 -17.53 -2.87 -1.90
C ILE A 179 -17.45 -4.33 -1.41
N THR A 180 -16.57 -5.11 -2.04
CA THR A 180 -16.35 -6.54 -1.77
C THR A 180 -15.89 -6.87 -0.34
N PHE A 181 -15.68 -5.87 0.51
CA PHE A 181 -15.53 -6.12 1.95
C PHE A 181 -16.84 -6.57 2.61
N PHE A 182 -17.98 -6.42 1.94
CA PHE A 182 -19.30 -6.54 2.56
C PHE A 182 -20.25 -7.46 1.78
N THR A 183 -19.76 -8.19 0.78
CA THR A 183 -20.55 -9.22 0.08
C THR A 183 -21.00 -10.37 0.98
N MET A 184 -20.50 -10.47 2.22
CA MET A 184 -21.09 -11.34 3.24
C MET A 184 -22.56 -10.96 3.55
N GLY A 185 -22.97 -9.72 3.30
CA GLY A 185 -24.36 -9.27 3.50
C GLY A 185 -25.29 -9.53 2.32
N GLU A 186 -24.77 -9.71 1.09
CA GLU A 186 -25.62 -9.94 -0.11
C GLU A 186 -26.24 -11.34 -0.13
N GLU A 187 -25.53 -12.35 0.40
CA GLU A 187 -26.11 -13.68 0.62
C GLU A 187 -27.22 -13.61 1.70
N TYR A 188 -27.07 -12.69 2.66
CA TYR A 188 -27.99 -12.55 3.80
C TYR A 188 -29.26 -11.74 3.48
N SER A 189 -29.17 -10.71 2.64
CA SER A 189 -30.32 -9.85 2.31
C SER A 189 -31.42 -10.60 1.53
N THR A 190 -31.07 -11.73 0.91
CA THR A 190 -32.00 -12.59 0.17
C THR A 190 -32.68 -13.66 1.03
N SER A 191 -32.10 -14.04 2.18
CA SER A 191 -32.70 -15.01 3.11
C SER A 191 -33.37 -14.29 4.28
N LYS A 192 -34.66 -13.97 4.15
CA LYS A 192 -35.48 -13.44 5.27
C LYS A 192 -35.93 -14.49 6.29
N ASP A 193 -35.47 -15.74 6.16
CA ASP A 193 -35.89 -16.84 7.02
C ASP A 193 -35.04 -16.88 8.30
N ALA A 194 -35.68 -16.67 9.45
CA ALA A 194 -35.04 -16.66 10.76
C ALA A 194 -34.28 -17.96 11.12
N GLU A 195 -34.66 -19.10 10.52
CA GLU A 195 -33.93 -20.36 10.69
C GLU A 195 -32.59 -20.37 9.94
N VAL A 196 -32.52 -19.72 8.77
CA VAL A 196 -31.28 -19.56 8.00
C VAL A 196 -30.33 -18.62 8.75
N GLU A 197 -30.87 -17.55 9.36
CA GLU A 197 -30.09 -16.63 10.20
C GLU A 197 -29.39 -17.35 11.37
N LYS A 198 -30.11 -18.24 12.07
CA LYS A 198 -29.52 -19.01 13.18
C LYS A 198 -28.43 -19.97 12.69
N ASP A 199 -28.65 -20.74 11.62
CA ASP A 199 -27.63 -21.69 11.12
C ASP A 199 -26.36 -20.98 10.60
N GLU A 200 -26.49 -19.79 10.00
CA GLU A 200 -25.34 -18.98 9.61
C GLU A 200 -24.57 -18.41 10.80
N LEU A 201 -25.26 -17.92 11.82
CA LEU A 201 -24.63 -17.47 13.07
C LEU A 201 -23.83 -18.62 13.72
N PHE A 202 -24.38 -19.84 13.69
CA PHE A 202 -23.69 -21.05 14.13
C PHE A 202 -22.52 -21.46 13.22
N ARG A 203 -22.56 -21.18 11.91
CA ARG A 203 -21.41 -21.37 11.00
C ARG A 203 -20.29 -20.38 11.26
N LEU A 204 -20.62 -19.11 11.46
CA LEU A 204 -19.66 -18.03 11.71
C LEU A 204 -19.01 -18.16 13.09
N ILE A 205 -19.77 -18.62 14.08
CA ILE A 205 -19.32 -18.83 15.45
C ILE A 205 -19.59 -20.29 15.83
N PRO A 206 -18.76 -21.25 15.36
CA PRO A 206 -18.97 -22.69 15.59
C PRO A 206 -18.97 -23.09 17.07
N VAL A 207 -18.46 -22.21 17.93
CA VAL A 207 -18.50 -22.35 19.39
C VAL A 207 -19.93 -22.37 19.94
N LEU A 208 -20.90 -21.79 19.22
CA LEU A 208 -22.30 -21.74 19.62
C LEU A 208 -23.09 -23.02 19.29
N LYS A 209 -22.60 -23.87 18.35
CA LYS A 209 -23.29 -25.12 17.94
C LYS A 209 -22.94 -26.32 18.82
N ASN A 210 -21.77 -26.31 19.47
CA ASN A 210 -21.19 -27.46 20.17
C ASN A 210 -21.48 -27.50 21.68
N THR A 211 -22.60 -26.93 22.12
CA THR A 211 -23.05 -26.88 23.52
C THR A 211 -23.97 -28.04 23.87
N GLU A 212 -23.62 -29.27 23.50
CA GLU A 212 -24.26 -30.43 24.13
C GLU A 212 -23.87 -30.47 25.61
N ILE A 213 -24.88 -30.41 26.47
CA ILE A 213 -24.77 -30.48 27.92
C ILE A 213 -24.42 -31.93 28.28
N VAL A 214 -23.13 -32.25 28.31
CA VAL A 214 -22.64 -33.54 28.83
C VAL A 214 -22.35 -33.41 30.32
N ASP A 215 -22.74 -34.40 31.12
CA ASP A 215 -22.95 -34.29 32.57
C ASP A 215 -21.68 -34.55 33.43
N ASN A 216 -20.51 -34.02 33.02
CA ASN A 216 -19.23 -34.30 33.71
C ASN A 216 -18.55 -33.03 34.31
N GLN A 217 -18.47 -32.97 35.64
CA GLN A 217 -18.62 -31.71 36.39
C GLN A 217 -17.45 -30.69 36.38
N ASN A 218 -16.19 -31.08 36.10
CA ASN A 218 -15.03 -30.17 36.28
C ASN A 218 -14.33 -29.74 34.98
N GLY A 219 -14.12 -30.64 34.02
CA GLY A 219 -13.51 -30.29 32.72
C GLY A 219 -14.44 -29.44 31.85
N ILE A 220 -15.75 -29.60 32.01
CA ILE A 220 -16.78 -28.94 31.20
C ILE A 220 -16.94 -27.48 31.59
N LYS A 221 -16.84 -27.13 32.88
CA LYS A 221 -16.87 -25.74 33.35
C LYS A 221 -15.77 -24.88 32.75
N ILE A 222 -14.55 -25.43 32.58
CA ILE A 222 -13.43 -24.69 31.97
C ILE A 222 -13.69 -24.47 30.47
N LYS A 223 -14.23 -25.46 29.76
CA LYS A 223 -14.56 -25.36 28.34
C LYS A 223 -15.70 -24.37 28.09
N GLN A 224 -16.77 -24.45 28.88
CA GLN A 224 -17.89 -23.51 28.86
C GLN A 224 -17.42 -22.08 29.14
N LEU A 225 -16.59 -21.87 30.16
CA LEU A 225 -16.03 -20.54 30.45
C LEU A 225 -15.16 -20.01 29.31
N LYS A 226 -14.34 -20.86 28.65
CA LYS A 226 -13.57 -20.45 27.46
C LYS A 226 -14.47 -20.07 26.29
N ASN A 227 -15.60 -20.77 26.13
CA ASN A 227 -16.59 -20.48 25.11
C ASN A 227 -17.29 -19.15 25.39
N ILE A 228 -17.75 -18.92 26.64
CA ILE A 228 -18.32 -17.65 27.09
C ILE A 228 -17.32 -16.51 26.89
N GLU A 229 -16.06 -16.69 27.28
CA GLU A 229 -14.99 -15.70 27.06
C GLU A 229 -14.81 -15.37 25.58
N PHE A 230 -14.88 -16.37 24.69
CA PHE A 230 -14.80 -16.16 23.26
C PHE A 230 -16.04 -15.45 22.70
N ILE A 231 -17.24 -15.83 23.14
CA ILE A 231 -18.51 -15.21 22.73
C ILE A 231 -18.53 -13.73 23.13
N VAL A 232 -18.19 -13.41 24.38
CA VAL A 232 -18.12 -12.02 24.86
C VAL A 232 -17.06 -11.23 24.10
N LEU A 233 -15.89 -11.81 23.81
CA LEU A 233 -14.86 -11.18 22.98
C LEU A 233 -15.38 -10.84 21.57
N VAL A 234 -16.04 -11.80 20.91
CA VAL A 234 -16.61 -11.62 19.57
C VAL A 234 -17.69 -10.54 19.62
N LYS A 235 -18.57 -10.56 20.63
CA LYS A 235 -19.58 -9.52 20.84
C LYS A 235 -18.94 -8.14 20.98
N SER A 236 -17.97 -7.97 21.87
CA SER A 236 -17.27 -6.69 22.05
C SER A 236 -16.60 -6.21 20.76
N LEU A 237 -16.01 -7.12 19.98
CA LEU A 237 -15.41 -6.78 18.68
C LEU A 237 -16.46 -6.35 17.65
N LEU A 238 -17.60 -7.04 17.55
CA LEU A 238 -18.69 -6.68 16.64
C LEU A 238 -19.35 -5.36 17.06
N ALA A 239 -19.54 -5.11 18.36
CA ALA A 239 -20.10 -3.88 18.88
C ALA A 239 -19.15 -2.69 18.62
N PHE A 240 -17.86 -2.88 18.85
CA PHE A 240 -16.84 -1.93 18.46
C PHE A 240 -16.85 -1.67 16.95
N LEU A 241 -16.94 -2.72 16.13
CA LEU A 241 -16.99 -2.59 14.67
C LEU A 241 -18.24 -1.80 14.22
N SER A 242 -19.42 -2.13 14.73
CA SER A 242 -20.68 -1.43 14.43
C SER A 242 -20.59 0.06 14.77
N LEU A 243 -20.09 0.40 15.96
CA LEU A 243 -19.90 1.78 16.39
C LEU A 243 -18.90 2.52 15.46
N ARG A 244 -17.81 1.87 15.06
CA ARG A 244 -16.82 2.46 14.15
C ARG A 244 -17.30 2.56 12.71
N LEU A 245 -18.16 1.65 12.25
CA LEU A 245 -18.82 1.76 10.94
C LEU A 245 -19.80 2.93 10.92
N LYS A 246 -20.54 3.18 12.01
CA LYS A 246 -21.37 4.40 12.16
C LYS A 246 -20.53 5.67 12.12
N ASP A 247 -19.41 5.71 12.85
CA ASP A 247 -18.43 6.81 12.78
C ASP A 247 -17.91 7.00 11.35
N PHE A 248 -17.64 5.89 10.65
CA PHE A 248 -17.11 5.91 9.28
C PHE A 248 -18.08 6.54 8.30
N LEU A 249 -19.35 6.14 8.39
CA LEU A 249 -20.43 6.68 7.57
C LEU A 249 -20.51 8.21 7.72
N SER A 250 -20.38 8.73 8.94
CA SER A 250 -20.47 10.17 9.20
C SER A 250 -19.28 10.97 8.65
N ARG A 251 -18.05 10.43 8.68
CA ARG A 251 -16.81 11.19 8.38
C ARG A 251 -16.37 11.18 6.92
N ARG A 252 -17.03 10.39 6.05
CA ARG A 252 -16.72 10.30 4.60
C ARG A 252 -15.24 10.06 4.24
N THR A 253 -14.46 9.49 5.15
CA THR A 253 -12.99 9.35 5.01
C THR A 253 -12.58 8.42 3.85
N TYR A 254 -13.49 7.57 3.38
CA TYR A 254 -13.27 6.69 2.24
C TYR A 254 -12.98 7.44 0.93
N ILE A 255 -13.52 8.65 0.75
CA ILE A 255 -13.27 9.48 -0.44
C ILE A 255 -11.77 9.71 -0.60
N ILE A 256 -11.10 10.13 0.48
CA ILE A 256 -9.67 10.46 0.47
C ILE A 256 -8.84 9.23 0.11
N LEU A 257 -9.19 8.07 0.68
CA LEU A 257 -8.51 6.80 0.40
C LEU A 257 -8.69 6.36 -1.06
N PHE A 258 -9.88 6.58 -1.63
CA PHE A 258 -10.14 6.28 -3.02
C PHE A 258 -9.38 7.22 -3.96
N PHE A 259 -9.47 8.54 -3.72
CA PHE A 259 -8.73 9.56 -4.44
C PHE A 259 -7.23 9.23 -4.49
N PHE A 260 -6.64 8.89 -3.33
CA PHE A 260 -5.24 8.50 -3.27
C PHE A 260 -4.93 7.24 -4.10
N LYS A 261 -5.80 6.22 -4.09
CA LYS A 261 -5.61 5.00 -4.89
C LYS A 261 -5.69 5.25 -6.40
N VAL A 262 -6.52 6.20 -6.83
CA VAL A 262 -6.63 6.62 -8.24
C VAL A 262 -5.43 7.46 -8.63
N LEU A 263 -5.02 8.41 -7.79
CA LEU A 263 -3.81 9.21 -8.01
C LEU A 263 -2.57 8.33 -8.19
N VAL A 264 -2.38 7.32 -7.34
CA VAL A 264 -1.28 6.36 -7.49
C VAL A 264 -1.39 5.58 -8.81
N ALA A 265 -2.60 5.24 -9.25
CA ALA A 265 -2.81 4.58 -10.54
C ALA A 265 -2.45 5.48 -11.72
N PHE A 266 -2.83 6.76 -11.66
CA PHE A 266 -2.48 7.77 -12.65
C PHE A 266 -0.95 7.91 -12.78
N VAL A 267 -0.25 8.06 -11.65
CA VAL A 267 1.22 8.16 -11.65
C VAL A 267 1.86 6.89 -12.23
N PHE A 268 1.33 5.71 -11.90
CA PHE A 268 1.86 4.46 -12.44
C PHE A 268 1.62 4.32 -13.95
N ALA A 269 0.42 4.70 -14.44
CA ALA A 269 0.11 4.73 -15.86
C ALA A 269 1.02 5.71 -16.63
N TRP A 270 1.26 6.90 -16.06
CA TRP A 270 2.19 7.89 -16.60
C TRP A 270 3.61 7.33 -16.74
N ILE A 271 4.12 6.64 -15.71
CA ILE A 271 5.44 6.02 -15.77
C ILE A 271 5.49 4.90 -16.82
N LEU A 272 4.47 4.04 -16.91
CA LEU A 272 4.39 2.98 -17.92
C LEU A 272 4.40 3.55 -19.35
N LEU A 273 3.56 4.55 -19.62
CA LEU A 273 3.49 5.20 -20.93
C LEU A 273 4.81 5.93 -21.27
N THR A 274 5.48 6.48 -20.26
CA THR A 274 6.82 7.08 -20.45
C THR A 274 7.83 6.04 -20.90
N LEU A 275 7.86 4.88 -20.24
CA LEU A 275 8.73 3.77 -20.63
C LEU A 275 8.38 3.28 -22.03
N MET A 276 7.09 3.16 -22.37
CA MET A 276 6.66 2.75 -23.71
C MET A 276 7.14 3.73 -24.80
N ASN A 277 6.97 5.04 -24.60
CA ASN A 277 7.45 6.05 -25.55
C ASN A 277 8.99 5.98 -25.71
N TYR A 278 9.72 5.86 -24.60
CA TYR A 278 11.17 5.75 -24.64
C TYR A 278 11.64 4.46 -25.31
N VAL A 279 10.92 3.34 -25.14
CA VAL A 279 11.18 2.09 -25.85
C VAL A 279 10.97 2.23 -27.35
N VAL A 280 9.87 2.86 -27.78
CA VAL A 280 9.61 3.10 -29.20
C VAL A 280 10.72 3.94 -29.83
N TYR A 281 11.17 4.98 -29.12
CA TYR A 281 12.32 5.77 -29.54
C TYR A 281 13.59 4.92 -29.75
N LYS A 282 13.89 4.00 -28.82
CA LYS A 282 15.05 3.11 -28.94
C LYS A 282 14.90 2.07 -30.07
N ILE A 283 13.68 1.64 -30.38
CA ILE A 283 13.39 0.72 -31.50
C ILE A 283 13.65 1.41 -32.84
N SER A 284 13.13 2.62 -33.00
CA SER A 284 13.36 3.44 -34.19
C SER A 284 13.32 4.93 -33.86
N TYR A 285 14.44 5.61 -34.15
CA TYR A 285 14.56 7.05 -33.97
C TYR A 285 13.52 7.84 -34.78
N SER A 286 13.15 7.33 -35.97
CA SER A 286 12.21 7.98 -36.90
C SER A 286 10.76 8.05 -36.40
N GLU A 287 10.44 7.36 -35.29
CA GLU A 287 9.11 7.41 -34.68
C GLU A 287 8.82 8.77 -34.04
N TYR A 288 9.85 9.57 -33.78
CA TYR A 288 9.74 10.89 -33.21
C TYR A 288 10.61 11.90 -33.96
N SER A 289 10.10 13.12 -34.10
CA SER A 289 10.89 14.28 -34.52
C SER A 289 11.32 15.06 -33.29
N PHE A 290 12.61 15.43 -33.23
CA PHE A 290 13.24 16.06 -32.07
C PHE A 290 13.81 17.42 -32.43
N GLN A 291 13.56 18.42 -31.58
CA GLN A 291 14.26 19.72 -31.64
C GLN A 291 15.49 19.75 -30.72
N VAL A 292 15.48 18.92 -29.68
CA VAL A 292 16.53 18.83 -28.65
C VAL A 292 17.00 17.38 -28.55
N GLN A 293 18.25 17.17 -28.11
CA GLN A 293 18.79 15.82 -27.91
C GLN A 293 17.88 14.99 -26.99
N PRO A 294 17.35 13.84 -27.45
CA PRO A 294 16.39 13.06 -26.70
C PRO A 294 17.02 12.44 -25.46
N GLN A 295 16.46 12.78 -24.30
CA GLN A 295 16.83 12.21 -23.02
C GLN A 295 15.58 11.66 -22.32
N PHE A 296 15.77 10.65 -21.47
CA PHE A 296 14.66 9.97 -20.80
C PHE A 296 13.69 10.91 -20.07
N HIS A 297 14.22 11.98 -19.44
CA HIS A 297 13.40 12.95 -18.73
C HIS A 297 12.46 13.76 -19.64
N ILE A 298 12.84 14.00 -20.91
CA ILE A 298 11.99 14.69 -21.88
C ILE A 298 10.78 13.79 -22.20
N PHE A 299 10.96 12.47 -22.25
CA PHE A 299 9.85 11.53 -22.41
C PHE A 299 8.90 11.50 -21.21
N ILE A 300 9.40 11.71 -19.97
CA ILE A 300 8.56 11.87 -18.77
C ILE A 300 7.64 13.07 -18.96
N PHE A 301 8.21 14.22 -19.34
CA PHE A 301 7.49 15.47 -19.54
C PHE A 301 6.51 15.39 -20.72
N TYR A 302 6.97 14.87 -21.86
CA TYR A 302 6.16 14.59 -23.05
C TYR A 302 4.92 13.75 -22.71
N THR A 303 5.12 12.64 -22.00
CA THR A 303 4.02 11.73 -21.67
C THR A 303 3.02 12.39 -20.72
N PHE A 304 3.50 13.20 -19.76
CA PHE A 304 2.61 13.95 -18.87
C PHE A 304 1.71 14.91 -19.65
N HIS A 305 2.30 15.69 -20.57
CA HIS A 305 1.54 16.59 -21.43
C HIS A 305 0.58 15.85 -22.35
N SER A 306 1.02 14.76 -22.99
CA SER A 306 0.19 13.92 -23.85
C SER A 306 -1.03 13.35 -23.10
N MET A 307 -0.86 12.89 -21.84
CA MET A 307 -1.97 12.46 -20.99
C MET A 307 -2.96 13.58 -20.66
N LEU A 308 -2.51 14.84 -20.64
CA LEU A 308 -3.34 16.01 -20.39
C LEU A 308 -3.87 16.67 -21.67
N HIS A 309 -3.81 15.98 -22.82
CA HIS A 309 -4.17 16.51 -24.15
C HIS A 309 -3.33 17.71 -24.59
N GLY A 310 -2.16 17.91 -23.99
CA GLY A 310 -1.18 18.91 -24.40
C GLY A 310 -0.15 18.34 -25.37
N SER A 311 0.57 19.22 -26.04
CA SER A 311 1.75 18.88 -26.84
C SER A 311 2.96 19.70 -26.37
N ILE A 312 4.15 19.20 -26.65
CA ILE A 312 5.41 19.92 -26.44
C ILE A 312 6.13 20.00 -27.78
N HIS A 313 6.84 21.11 -28.04
CA HIS A 313 7.55 21.28 -29.31
C HIS A 313 8.83 20.44 -29.41
N ASP A 314 9.40 20.02 -28.27
CA ASP A 314 10.67 19.29 -28.21
C ASP A 314 10.60 17.89 -28.82
N ILE A 315 9.44 17.22 -28.69
CA ILE A 315 9.18 15.87 -29.17
C ILE A 315 7.83 15.84 -29.87
N ILE A 316 7.84 15.51 -31.16
CA ILE A 316 6.63 15.35 -31.97
C ILE A 316 6.55 13.90 -32.44
N PRO A 317 5.47 13.15 -32.16
CA PRO A 317 5.29 11.80 -32.68
C PRO A 317 5.09 11.85 -34.21
N SER A 318 5.92 11.12 -34.96
CA SER A 318 5.87 11.07 -36.43
C SER A 318 5.56 9.68 -36.96
N GLY A 319 6.02 8.63 -36.28
CA GLY A 319 5.79 7.24 -36.69
C GLY A 319 4.49 6.64 -36.17
N THR A 320 4.16 5.46 -36.67
CA THR A 320 2.89 4.79 -36.36
C THR A 320 2.80 4.37 -34.90
N LEU A 321 3.88 3.83 -34.31
CA LEU A 321 3.86 3.37 -32.92
C LEU A 321 3.81 4.55 -31.95
N ALA A 322 4.59 5.59 -32.21
CA ALA A 322 4.56 6.82 -31.41
C ALA A 322 3.16 7.47 -31.44
N ASN A 323 2.53 7.54 -32.60
CA ASN A 323 1.18 8.08 -32.74
C ASN A 323 0.13 7.24 -32.01
N ILE A 324 0.22 5.90 -32.08
CA ILE A 324 -0.67 5.02 -31.32
C ILE A 324 -0.54 5.28 -29.81
N ILE A 325 0.69 5.36 -29.27
CA ILE A 325 0.89 5.63 -27.85
C ILE A 325 0.38 7.04 -27.48
N ASN A 326 0.62 8.03 -28.34
CA ASN A 326 0.14 9.40 -28.14
C ASN A 326 -1.39 9.50 -28.13
N ILE A 327 -2.11 8.63 -28.84
CA ILE A 327 -3.58 8.54 -28.80
C ILE A 327 -4.03 7.77 -27.55
N ILE A 328 -3.33 6.72 -27.15
CA ILE A 328 -3.67 5.91 -25.96
C ILE A 328 -3.51 6.74 -24.68
N ALA A 329 -2.48 7.58 -24.57
CA ALA A 329 -2.19 8.36 -23.37
C ALA A 329 -3.37 9.22 -22.85
N PRO A 330 -3.99 10.10 -23.65
CA PRO A 330 -5.16 10.87 -23.23
C PRO A 330 -6.38 9.97 -22.97
N CYS A 331 -6.58 8.89 -23.73
CA CYS A 331 -7.64 7.92 -23.47
C CYS A 331 -7.51 7.28 -22.08
N ILE A 332 -6.29 6.89 -21.69
CA ILE A 332 -6.04 6.34 -20.34
C ILE A 332 -6.26 7.39 -19.26
N SER A 333 -5.78 8.61 -19.48
CA SER A 333 -6.00 9.74 -18.57
C SER A 333 -7.50 10.01 -18.35
N LEU A 334 -8.28 10.02 -19.44
CA LEU A 334 -9.72 10.18 -19.42
C LEU A 334 -10.40 9.02 -18.69
N LEU A 335 -10.01 7.77 -18.94
CA LEU A 335 -10.57 6.61 -18.24
C LEU A 335 -10.29 6.67 -16.73
N ILE A 336 -9.07 7.01 -16.32
CA ILE A 336 -8.70 7.14 -14.90
C ILE A 336 -9.46 8.32 -14.26
N SER A 337 -9.60 9.43 -14.97
CA SER A 337 -10.38 10.60 -14.51
C SER A 337 -11.87 10.28 -14.44
N GLY A 338 -12.39 9.49 -15.38
CA GLY A 338 -13.76 8.98 -15.39
C GLY A 338 -14.02 8.10 -14.18
N ILE A 339 -13.09 7.19 -13.84
CA ILE A 339 -13.14 6.41 -12.60
C ILE A 339 -13.19 7.32 -11.37
N LEU A 340 -12.38 8.39 -11.34
CA LEU A 340 -12.39 9.35 -10.24
C LEU A 340 -13.75 10.05 -10.12
N LEU A 341 -14.30 10.49 -11.24
CA LEU A 341 -15.60 11.16 -11.31
C LEU A 341 -16.74 10.21 -10.91
N THR A 342 -16.75 8.99 -11.44
CA THR A 342 -17.73 7.96 -11.08
C THR A 342 -17.71 7.69 -9.60
N VAL A 343 -16.54 7.59 -8.97
CA VAL A 343 -16.49 7.39 -7.52
C VAL A 343 -16.89 8.64 -6.77
N PHE A 344 -16.49 9.83 -7.21
CA PHE A 344 -16.99 11.06 -6.60
C PHE A 344 -18.53 11.14 -6.62
N ILE A 345 -19.15 10.76 -7.75
CA ILE A 345 -20.61 10.69 -7.89
C ILE A 345 -21.20 9.55 -7.06
N SER A 346 -20.61 8.35 -7.07
CA SER A 346 -21.07 7.18 -6.33
C SER A 346 -20.96 7.38 -4.82
N VAL A 347 -19.95 8.11 -4.34
CA VAL A 347 -19.89 8.55 -2.95
C VAL A 347 -21.00 9.55 -2.63
N LYS A 348 -21.28 10.47 -3.57
CA LYS A 348 -22.39 11.42 -3.40
C LYS A 348 -23.74 10.71 -3.45
N SER A 349 -23.84 9.62 -4.21
CA SER A 349 -24.98 8.72 -4.24
C SER A 349 -25.06 7.96 -2.92
N ASP A 350 -26.27 7.86 -2.37
CA ASP A 350 -26.50 7.18 -1.09
C ASP A 350 -26.20 5.68 -1.14
N GLN A 351 -25.90 5.10 -2.31
CA GLN A 351 -25.55 3.68 -2.47
C GLN A 351 -24.37 3.24 -1.59
N TYR A 352 -23.31 4.05 -1.48
CA TYR A 352 -22.18 3.71 -0.60
C TYR A 352 -22.60 3.75 0.88
N GLN A 353 -23.49 4.68 1.22
CA GLN A 353 -24.02 4.81 2.57
C GLN A 353 -24.95 3.64 2.91
N GLU A 354 -25.77 3.23 1.95
CA GLU A 354 -26.72 2.11 2.04
C GLU A 354 -25.99 0.79 2.27
N ASN A 355 -24.97 0.48 1.47
CA ASN A 355 -24.13 -0.71 1.68
C ASN A 355 -23.49 -0.74 3.08
N ILE A 356 -23.06 0.40 3.62
CA ILE A 356 -22.52 0.47 4.99
C ILE A 356 -23.63 0.31 6.04
N LYS A 357 -24.81 0.88 5.80
CA LYS A 357 -25.97 0.73 6.69
C LYS A 357 -26.40 -0.73 6.76
N GLU A 358 -26.48 -1.44 5.63
CA GLU A 358 -26.77 -2.88 5.58
C GLU A 358 -25.77 -3.68 6.43
N VAL A 359 -24.47 -3.37 6.35
CA VAL A 359 -23.45 -4.03 7.17
C VAL A 359 -23.62 -3.72 8.65
N ILE A 360 -23.95 -2.46 8.98
CA ILE A 360 -24.23 -2.07 10.36
C ILE A 360 -25.45 -2.84 10.87
N GLU A 361 -26.51 -2.98 10.07
CA GLU A 361 -27.71 -3.73 10.40
C GLU A 361 -27.41 -5.21 10.59
N PHE A 362 -26.68 -5.84 9.66
CA PHE A 362 -26.19 -7.21 9.78
C PHE A 362 -25.35 -7.41 11.05
N THR A 363 -24.42 -6.49 11.33
CA THR A 363 -23.60 -6.55 12.56
C THR A 363 -24.47 -6.43 13.81
N ASN A 364 -25.49 -5.56 13.81
CA ASN A 364 -26.41 -5.41 14.94
C ASN A 364 -27.30 -6.64 15.12
N MET A 365 -27.69 -7.30 14.03
CA MET A 365 -28.40 -8.56 14.06
C MET A 365 -27.53 -9.68 14.65
N LEU A 366 -26.27 -9.82 14.21
CA LEU A 366 -25.32 -10.76 14.82
C LEU A 366 -25.12 -10.50 16.32
N LEU A 367 -25.08 -9.23 16.74
CA LEU A 367 -25.01 -8.87 18.16
C LEU A 367 -26.23 -9.35 18.94
N LYS A 368 -27.44 -9.19 18.40
CA LYS A 368 -28.67 -9.70 19.02
C LYS A 368 -28.69 -11.22 19.07
N GLY A 369 -28.30 -11.89 17.98
CA GLY A 369 -28.23 -13.36 17.93
C GLY A 369 -27.21 -13.93 18.92
N ILE A 370 -26.09 -13.25 19.15
CA ILE A 370 -25.14 -13.61 20.22
C ILE A 370 -25.79 -13.49 21.61
N ASP A 371 -26.58 -12.44 21.85
CA ASP A 371 -27.26 -12.22 23.13
C ASP A 371 -28.32 -13.29 23.41
N GLU A 372 -29.10 -13.63 22.39
CA GLU A 372 -30.06 -14.73 22.44
C GLU A 372 -29.37 -16.07 22.66
N ALA A 373 -28.29 -16.37 21.91
CA ALA A 373 -27.55 -17.61 22.05
C ALA A 373 -26.85 -17.73 23.42
N LEU A 374 -26.39 -16.63 24.01
CA LEU A 374 -25.84 -16.60 25.37
C LEU A 374 -26.92 -16.95 26.41
N ASN A 375 -28.10 -16.36 26.26
CA ASN A 375 -29.23 -16.61 27.14
C ASN A 375 -29.79 -18.04 26.99
N GLU A 376 -29.98 -18.52 25.76
CA GLU A 376 -30.49 -19.86 25.47
C GLU A 376 -29.53 -20.97 25.95
N ASN A 377 -28.23 -20.86 25.63
CA ASN A 377 -27.26 -21.93 25.92
C ASN A 377 -26.69 -21.90 27.35
N TYR A 378 -26.55 -20.71 27.94
CA TYR A 378 -25.87 -20.54 29.22
C TYR A 378 -26.75 -19.92 30.31
N LYS A 379 -27.96 -19.45 30.00
CA LYS A 379 -28.88 -18.76 30.94
C LYS A 379 -28.21 -17.57 31.64
N LEU A 380 -27.32 -16.88 30.92
CA LEU A 380 -26.60 -15.72 31.42
C LEU A 380 -26.98 -14.49 30.61
N THR A 381 -27.12 -13.37 31.30
CA THR A 381 -27.12 -12.06 30.66
C THR A 381 -25.68 -11.62 30.35
N ILE A 382 -25.52 -10.62 29.48
CA ILE A 382 -24.20 -10.11 29.10
C ILE A 382 -23.48 -9.46 30.27
N ASP A 383 -24.21 -8.76 31.14
CA ASP A 383 -23.63 -8.12 32.32
C ASP A 383 -23.15 -9.17 33.33
N GLU A 384 -23.89 -10.26 33.50
CA GLU A 384 -23.44 -11.41 34.29
C GLU A 384 -22.22 -12.10 33.65
N ALA A 385 -22.21 -12.27 32.33
CA ALA A 385 -21.05 -12.84 31.64
C ALA A 385 -19.81 -11.93 31.78
N ASN A 386 -19.97 -10.61 31.71
CA ASN A 386 -18.90 -9.65 31.92
C ASN A 386 -18.37 -9.69 33.35
N THR A 387 -19.24 -9.65 34.36
CA THR A 387 -18.83 -9.73 35.78
C THR A 387 -18.13 -11.05 36.11
N LEU A 388 -18.60 -12.17 35.55
CA LEU A 388 -17.91 -13.47 35.64
C LEU A 388 -16.49 -13.40 35.05
N LEU A 389 -16.31 -12.71 33.92
CA LEU A 389 -15.03 -12.54 33.26
C LEU A 389 -14.12 -11.51 33.94
N GLU A 390 -14.67 -10.48 34.59
CA GLU A 390 -13.89 -9.46 35.30
C GLU A 390 -13.06 -10.02 36.45
N SER A 391 -13.56 -11.09 37.07
CA SER A 391 -12.85 -11.84 38.12
C SER A 391 -11.61 -12.60 37.61
N ARG A 392 -11.42 -12.70 36.28
CA ARG A 392 -10.32 -13.43 35.66
C ARG A 392 -9.28 -12.51 35.02
N GLU A 393 -8.00 -12.84 35.23
CA GLU A 393 -6.86 -12.15 34.63
C GLU A 393 -6.39 -12.76 33.29
N THR A 394 -7.29 -13.25 32.45
CA THR A 394 -6.87 -13.75 31.13
C THR A 394 -6.57 -12.60 30.16
N ILE A 395 -5.72 -12.86 29.16
CA ILE A 395 -5.37 -11.88 28.12
C ILE A 395 -6.61 -11.39 27.37
N LYS A 396 -7.58 -12.27 27.09
CA LYS A 396 -8.80 -11.87 26.38
C LYS A 396 -9.69 -10.95 27.24
N CYS A 397 -9.78 -11.19 28.55
CA CYS A 397 -10.49 -10.28 29.47
C CYS A 397 -9.86 -8.89 29.51
N ARG A 398 -8.52 -8.79 29.47
CA ARG A 398 -7.84 -7.48 29.34
C ARG A 398 -8.17 -6.79 28.01
N ILE A 399 -8.20 -7.54 26.91
CA ILE A 399 -8.59 -7.00 25.60
C ILE A 399 -10.04 -6.51 25.62
N ILE A 400 -10.97 -7.28 26.19
CA ILE A 400 -12.38 -6.88 26.35
C ILE A 400 -12.48 -5.57 27.14
N LYS A 401 -11.78 -5.47 28.28
CA LYS A 401 -11.74 -4.24 29.10
C LYS A 401 -11.21 -3.03 28.31
N GLU A 402 -10.13 -3.21 27.56
CA GLU A 402 -9.59 -2.12 26.72
C GLU A 402 -10.54 -1.74 25.57
N ILE A 403 -11.21 -2.70 24.93
CA ILE A 403 -12.21 -2.41 23.89
C ILE A 403 -13.38 -1.62 24.50
N ASN A 404 -13.93 -2.08 25.62
CA ASN A 404 -15.06 -1.45 26.29
C ASN A 404 -14.72 -0.04 26.82
N LYS A 405 -13.44 0.24 27.12
CA LYS A 405 -12.96 1.58 27.50
C LYS A 405 -12.85 2.55 26.32
N ILE A 406 -12.68 2.02 25.11
CA ILE A 406 -12.54 2.80 23.87
C ILE A 406 -13.90 3.04 23.19
N MET A 407 -14.86 2.13 23.40
CA MET A 407 -16.29 2.35 23.13
C MET A 407 -16.82 3.47 24.02
#